data_AF-A0A084FVK2-F1
#
_entry.id   AF-A0A084FVK2-F1
#
_cell.length_a   1.000
_cell.length_b   1.000
_cell.length_c   1.000
_cell.angle_alpha   90.00
_cell.angle_beta   90.00
_cell.angle_gamma   90.00
#
_symmetry.space_group_name_H-M   'P 1'
#
loop_
_entity.id
_entity.type
_entity.pdbx_description
1 polymer ?
#
loop_
_entity_poly.entity_id
_entity_poly.type
_entity_poly.pdbx_seq_one_letter_code
_entity_poly.pdbx_strand_id
1 'polypeptide(L)'
;MLAYFPCITLGADETVKSLARERPFVLLAILACTSGNRSIQCHRLYDEEFRKVLGLKVVAGGERSLELLQGLLIYCAWYPFHLRPKDKRTYQYLRMAIDLLHDLDLDKCCDDCNEQDVAVTSGQLDGIRAYLGCFYIVTTFCPIWPRATWTTLNYTPWTSTCWSALLNHSSRPEDTTLACLARNVYIGQEASRVSKRSQGDDREPQLLLLGLEAQLRDWQSKIPSDIATSAPVLLSALFAEILIHCSVLMTFPAQRASCRPLKPDADKVSHAIPLIRRFFEIAAQLDHGHFSALEWAKLVSCVILGTNLSFPLKEISGWDYMQARSELKFREYLEQICGGGDAAEQSAPQEGSSITRPTDIKCASRAILNVVLRKYNDKIERERKSDEPGRLGCPMLDGSADEYLYMWDDNTPMLMPAIGDQADVVSLALHMGSGAEAFNDRERAPRPGHGGAAQVDPRIMYHDLWATMTLGWGERGLDSLG
;
A
#
# COMPACT_ATOMS: atom_id res chain seq x y z
N MET A 1 -10.34 -18.38 3.39
CA MET A 1 -10.62 -17.12 2.66
C MET A 1 -11.73 -16.33 3.33
N LEU A 2 -12.98 -16.84 3.44
CA LEU A 2 -14.13 -16.10 4.00
C LEU A 2 -13.90 -15.42 5.37
N ALA A 3 -13.13 -16.01 6.28
CA ALA A 3 -12.82 -15.40 7.58
C ALA A 3 -12.21 -13.98 7.46
N TYR A 4 -11.53 -13.67 6.36
CA TYR A 4 -10.91 -12.37 6.10
C TYR A 4 -11.88 -11.32 5.52
N PHE A 5 -12.99 -11.75 4.94
CA PHE A 5 -14.02 -10.86 4.39
C PHE A 5 -15.39 -11.56 4.40
N PRO A 6 -16.05 -11.68 5.57
CA PRO A 6 -17.31 -12.41 5.71
C PRO A 6 -18.52 -11.59 5.26
N CYS A 7 -18.57 -11.20 3.98
CA CYS A 7 -19.65 -10.37 3.42
C CYS A 7 -20.87 -11.18 2.96
N ILE A 8 -20.82 -12.51 3.01
CA ILE A 8 -21.92 -13.40 2.64
C ILE A 8 -22.04 -14.58 3.60
N THR A 9 -23.24 -15.15 3.62
CA THR A 9 -23.54 -16.44 4.25
C THR A 9 -23.40 -17.54 3.22
N LEU A 10 -22.74 -18.64 3.62
CA LEU A 10 -22.85 -19.92 2.94
C LEU A 10 -23.33 -20.97 3.95
N GLY A 11 -24.48 -21.60 3.67
CA GLY A 11 -25.03 -22.66 4.52
C GLY A 11 -24.20 -23.94 4.45
N ALA A 12 -24.18 -24.75 5.51
CA ALA A 12 -23.45 -26.02 5.52
C ALA A 12 -23.93 -26.99 4.41
N ASP A 13 -25.22 -26.89 4.04
CA ASP A 13 -25.86 -27.72 3.02
C ASP A 13 -25.79 -27.10 1.60
N GLU A 14 -25.23 -25.90 1.45
CA GLU A 14 -25.13 -25.26 0.14
C GLU A 14 -24.11 -26.00 -0.74
N THR A 15 -24.60 -26.60 -1.81
CA THR A 15 -23.77 -27.25 -2.82
C THR A 15 -23.53 -26.33 -4.01
N VAL A 16 -22.50 -26.63 -4.81
CA VAL A 16 -22.27 -25.94 -6.09
C VAL A 16 -23.51 -25.95 -6.98
N LYS A 17 -24.29 -27.05 -6.97
CA LYS A 17 -25.54 -27.15 -7.73
C LYS A 17 -26.63 -26.22 -7.19
N SER A 18 -26.74 -26.09 -5.87
CA SER A 18 -27.68 -25.15 -5.24
C SER A 18 -27.31 -23.72 -5.57
N LEU A 19 -26.05 -23.35 -5.39
CA LEU A 19 -25.54 -22.02 -5.72
C LEU A 19 -25.69 -21.69 -7.21
N ALA A 20 -25.47 -22.64 -8.12
CA ALA A 20 -25.67 -22.42 -9.55
C ALA A 20 -27.14 -22.13 -9.91
N ARG A 21 -28.08 -22.66 -9.13
CA ARG A 21 -29.52 -22.44 -9.32
C ARG A 21 -30.00 -21.14 -8.68
N GLU A 22 -29.54 -20.84 -7.48
CA GLU A 22 -30.09 -19.76 -6.64
C GLU A 22 -29.25 -18.48 -6.68
N ARG A 23 -27.93 -18.60 -6.78
CA ARG A 23 -26.97 -17.49 -6.72
C ARG A 23 -25.83 -17.67 -7.75
N PRO A 24 -26.15 -17.79 -9.06
CA PRO A 24 -25.18 -18.11 -10.10
C PRO A 24 -24.05 -17.08 -10.25
N PHE A 25 -24.32 -15.79 -9.99
CA PHE A 25 -23.31 -14.73 -10.07
C PHE A 25 -22.34 -14.77 -8.89
N VAL A 26 -22.84 -15.03 -7.68
CA VAL A 26 -21.98 -15.28 -6.50
C VAL A 26 -21.12 -16.52 -6.72
N LEU A 27 -21.67 -17.61 -7.26
CA LEU A 27 -20.90 -18.79 -7.59
C LEU A 27 -19.77 -18.47 -8.58
N LEU A 28 -20.05 -17.69 -9.63
CA LEU A 28 -19.04 -17.28 -10.60
C LEU A 28 -17.93 -16.44 -9.93
N ALA A 29 -18.27 -15.53 -9.01
CA ALA A 29 -17.29 -14.78 -8.23
C ALA A 29 -16.39 -15.69 -7.40
N ILE A 30 -16.97 -16.67 -6.70
CA ILE A 30 -16.22 -17.64 -5.89
C ILE A 30 -15.26 -18.45 -6.78
N LEU A 31 -15.72 -18.94 -7.93
CA LEU A 31 -14.89 -19.68 -8.88
C LEU A 31 -13.76 -18.81 -9.45
N ALA A 32 -14.04 -17.55 -9.81
CA ALA A 32 -13.03 -16.60 -10.27
C ALA A 32 -11.94 -16.38 -9.22
N CYS A 33 -12.32 -16.17 -7.97
CA CYS A 33 -11.36 -15.89 -6.88
C CYS A 33 -10.57 -17.13 -6.43
N THR A 34 -11.17 -18.31 -6.45
CA THR A 34 -10.54 -19.54 -5.93
C THR A 34 -9.71 -20.30 -6.98
N SER A 35 -9.98 -20.11 -8.28
CA SER A 35 -9.27 -20.77 -9.38
C SER A 35 -7.78 -20.37 -9.49
N GLY A 36 -7.41 -19.19 -8.96
CA GLY A 36 -6.03 -18.68 -8.90
C GLY A 36 -5.06 -19.56 -8.13
N ASN A 37 -5.56 -20.39 -7.21
CA ASN A 37 -4.71 -21.27 -6.39
C ASN A 37 -4.32 -22.57 -7.10
N ARG A 38 -4.91 -22.87 -8.27
CA ARG A 38 -4.63 -24.12 -9.02
C ARG A 38 -3.96 -23.88 -10.37
N SER A 39 -4.40 -22.88 -11.12
CA SER A 39 -3.84 -22.58 -12.44
C SER A 39 -4.12 -21.15 -12.87
N ILE A 40 -3.08 -20.45 -13.33
CA ILE A 40 -3.19 -19.10 -13.91
C ILE A 40 -4.13 -19.08 -15.12
N GLN A 41 -4.10 -20.13 -15.95
CA GLN A 41 -4.97 -20.22 -17.14
C GLN A 41 -6.44 -20.36 -16.74
N CYS A 42 -6.73 -21.18 -15.73
CA CYS A 42 -8.07 -21.33 -15.18
C CYS A 42 -8.59 -20.02 -14.57
N HIS A 43 -7.74 -19.32 -13.82
CA HIS A 43 -8.06 -18.00 -13.30
C HIS A 43 -8.37 -16.99 -14.39
N ARG A 44 -7.60 -16.96 -15.49
CA ARG A 44 -7.87 -16.05 -16.63
C ARG A 44 -9.25 -16.31 -17.25
N LEU A 45 -9.64 -17.57 -17.41
CA LEU A 45 -10.93 -17.93 -18.00
C LEU A 45 -12.10 -17.47 -17.12
N TYR A 46 -12.08 -17.80 -15.82
CA TYR A 46 -13.15 -17.36 -14.91
C TYR A 46 -13.14 -15.84 -14.67
N ASP A 47 -11.98 -15.20 -14.65
CA ASP A 47 -11.83 -13.73 -14.59
C ASP A 47 -12.50 -13.06 -15.80
N GLU A 48 -12.17 -13.51 -17.02
CA GLU A 48 -12.79 -12.99 -18.24
C GLU A 48 -14.29 -13.20 -18.26
N GLU A 49 -14.75 -14.39 -17.85
CA GLU A 49 -16.18 -14.70 -17.83
C GLU A 49 -16.93 -13.87 -16.79
N PHE A 50 -16.38 -13.73 -15.57
CA PHE A 50 -16.96 -12.86 -14.55
C PHE A 50 -17.12 -11.42 -15.07
N ARG A 51 -16.09 -10.87 -15.72
CA ARG A 51 -16.13 -9.51 -16.27
C ARG A 51 -17.16 -9.36 -17.40
N LYS A 52 -17.29 -10.35 -18.27
CA LYS A 52 -18.31 -10.36 -19.34
C LYS A 52 -19.72 -10.38 -18.76
N VAL A 53 -19.98 -11.30 -17.82
CA VAL A 53 -21.30 -11.43 -17.17
C VAL A 53 -21.63 -10.18 -16.36
N LEU A 54 -20.68 -9.61 -15.62
CA LEU A 54 -20.87 -8.34 -14.91
C LEU A 54 -21.27 -7.21 -15.86
N GLY A 55 -20.54 -7.06 -16.98
CA GLY A 55 -20.86 -6.06 -18.01
C GLY A 55 -22.24 -6.28 -18.63
N LEU A 56 -22.59 -7.53 -18.92
CA LEU A 56 -23.90 -7.87 -19.47
C LEU A 56 -25.04 -7.57 -18.50
N LYS A 57 -24.93 -8.03 -17.24
CA LYS A 57 -26.00 -7.87 -16.24
C LYS A 57 -26.16 -6.42 -15.77
N VAL A 58 -25.07 -5.78 -15.34
CA VAL A 58 -25.14 -4.46 -14.69
C VAL A 58 -25.21 -3.32 -15.70
N VAL A 59 -24.41 -3.39 -16.77
CA VAL A 59 -24.27 -2.27 -17.73
C VAL A 59 -25.28 -2.38 -18.86
N ALA A 60 -25.34 -3.53 -19.55
CA ALA A 60 -26.26 -3.70 -20.69
C ALA A 60 -27.69 -4.00 -20.24
N GLY A 61 -27.87 -4.87 -19.24
CA GLY A 61 -29.17 -5.31 -18.74
C GLY A 61 -29.78 -4.40 -17.66
N GLY A 62 -28.98 -3.51 -17.05
CA GLY A 62 -29.46 -2.63 -15.98
C GLY A 62 -29.89 -3.36 -14.70
N GLU A 63 -29.48 -4.62 -14.50
CA GLU A 63 -29.86 -5.40 -13.32
C GLU A 63 -29.29 -4.79 -12.04
N ARG A 64 -30.12 -4.70 -10.99
CA ARG A 64 -29.75 -4.28 -9.64
C ARG A 64 -30.29 -5.31 -8.66
N SER A 65 -29.40 -6.09 -8.05
CA SER A 65 -29.78 -7.12 -7.10
C SER A 65 -28.73 -7.27 -6.01
N LEU A 66 -29.16 -7.73 -4.83
CA LEU A 66 -28.26 -8.01 -3.71
C LEU A 66 -27.21 -9.06 -4.07
N GLU A 67 -27.58 -10.05 -4.88
CA GLU A 67 -26.66 -11.08 -5.37
C GLU A 67 -25.53 -10.46 -6.23
N LEU A 68 -25.86 -9.50 -7.11
CA LEU A 68 -24.86 -8.82 -7.94
C LEU A 68 -23.87 -8.03 -7.08
N LEU A 69 -24.38 -7.30 -6.08
CA LEU A 69 -23.53 -6.59 -5.13
C LEU A 69 -22.62 -7.57 -4.37
N GLN A 70 -23.18 -8.64 -3.80
CA GLN A 70 -22.41 -9.65 -3.07
C GLN A 70 -21.33 -10.31 -3.93
N GLY A 71 -21.67 -10.73 -5.16
CA GLY A 71 -20.70 -11.31 -6.10
C GLY A 71 -19.59 -10.33 -6.48
N LEU A 72 -19.92 -9.05 -6.68
CA LEU A 72 -18.94 -8.01 -6.99
C LEU A 72 -18.01 -7.73 -5.80
N LEU A 73 -18.54 -7.69 -4.57
CA LEU A 73 -17.75 -7.54 -3.35
C LEU A 73 -16.77 -8.71 -3.15
N ILE A 74 -17.22 -9.95 -3.35
CA ILE A 74 -16.34 -11.14 -3.31
C ILE A 74 -15.23 -11.02 -4.36
N TYR A 75 -15.59 -10.66 -5.58
CA TYR A 75 -14.61 -10.48 -6.64
C TYR A 75 -13.57 -9.40 -6.28
N CYS A 76 -14.00 -8.27 -5.72
CA CYS A 76 -13.10 -7.20 -5.32
C CYS A 76 -12.22 -7.57 -4.11
N ALA A 77 -12.73 -8.40 -3.21
CA ALA A 77 -11.98 -8.81 -2.03
C ALA A 77 -10.84 -9.79 -2.34
N TRP A 78 -10.90 -10.56 -3.44
CA TRP A 78 -9.88 -11.57 -3.76
C TRP A 78 -9.24 -11.46 -5.14
N TYR A 79 -9.67 -10.51 -5.99
CA TYR A 79 -8.89 -10.21 -7.18
C TYR A 79 -7.50 -9.65 -6.76
N PRO A 80 -6.40 -10.11 -7.37
CA PRO A 80 -5.03 -9.78 -6.93
C PRO A 80 -4.59 -8.36 -7.33
N PHE A 81 -5.32 -7.34 -6.87
CA PHE A 81 -5.02 -5.93 -7.15
C PHE A 81 -3.65 -5.51 -6.65
N HIS A 82 -3.18 -6.12 -5.54
CA HIS A 82 -1.84 -5.90 -5.02
C HIS A 82 -0.74 -6.31 -6.01
N LEU A 83 -1.00 -7.24 -6.93
CA LEU A 83 -0.06 -7.62 -8.00
C LEU A 83 -0.21 -6.75 -9.26
N ARG A 84 -1.31 -6.00 -9.40
CA ARG A 84 -1.63 -5.16 -10.55
C ARG A 84 -2.08 -3.75 -10.14
N PRO A 85 -1.27 -3.00 -9.37
CA PRO A 85 -1.67 -1.70 -8.83
C PRO A 85 -1.95 -0.63 -9.91
N LYS A 86 -1.44 -0.81 -11.14
CA LYS A 86 -1.70 0.06 -12.29
C LYS A 86 -3.07 -0.17 -12.93
N ASP A 87 -3.70 -1.30 -12.64
CA ASP A 87 -5.00 -1.64 -13.21
C ASP A 87 -6.10 -0.81 -12.54
N LYS A 88 -6.64 0.16 -13.27
CA LYS A 88 -7.70 1.04 -12.75
C LYS A 88 -9.05 0.34 -12.65
N ARG A 89 -9.17 -0.93 -13.07
CA ARG A 89 -10.43 -1.68 -13.03
C ARG A 89 -10.94 -1.89 -11.61
N THR A 90 -10.07 -2.02 -10.60
CA THR A 90 -10.48 -2.10 -9.18
C THR A 90 -11.41 -0.98 -8.79
N TYR A 91 -11.05 0.23 -9.20
CA TYR A 91 -11.75 1.46 -8.88
C TYR A 91 -13.13 1.47 -9.54
N GLN A 92 -13.19 0.99 -10.79
CA GLN A 92 -14.45 0.89 -11.52
C GLN A 92 -15.38 -0.13 -10.86
N TYR A 93 -14.86 -1.26 -10.41
CA TYR A 93 -15.64 -2.29 -9.71
C TYR A 93 -16.12 -1.83 -8.33
N LEU A 94 -15.26 -1.19 -7.53
CA LEU A 94 -15.71 -0.64 -6.24
C LEU A 94 -16.72 0.49 -6.42
N ARG A 95 -16.55 1.35 -7.43
CA ARG A 95 -17.56 2.38 -7.75
C ARG A 95 -18.89 1.75 -8.14
N MET A 96 -18.87 0.74 -9.01
CA MET A 96 -20.07 0.00 -9.38
C MET A 96 -20.72 -0.69 -8.17
N ALA A 97 -19.94 -1.18 -7.20
CA ALA A 97 -20.48 -1.73 -5.96
C ALA A 97 -21.15 -0.67 -5.09
N ILE A 98 -20.60 0.55 -5.02
CA ILE A 98 -21.22 1.69 -4.34
C ILE A 98 -22.52 2.09 -5.05
N ASP A 99 -22.50 2.19 -6.39
CA ASP A 99 -23.69 2.53 -7.19
C ASP A 99 -24.80 1.47 -6.99
N LEU A 100 -24.46 0.18 -7.03
CA LEU A 100 -25.39 -0.93 -6.73
C LEU A 100 -25.95 -0.85 -5.31
N LEU A 101 -25.13 -0.46 -4.33
CA LEU A 101 -25.54 -0.33 -2.94
C LEU A 101 -26.56 0.81 -2.78
N HIS A 102 -26.34 1.94 -3.44
CA HIS A 102 -27.29 3.07 -3.45
C HIS A 102 -28.57 2.75 -4.21
N ASP A 103 -28.49 2.07 -5.36
CA ASP A 103 -29.66 1.64 -6.14
C ASP A 103 -30.54 0.63 -5.37
N LEU A 104 -29.97 -0.07 -4.39
CA LEU A 104 -30.68 -0.98 -3.48
C LEU A 104 -31.10 -0.31 -2.16
N ASP A 105 -30.87 1.00 -2.00
CA ASP A 105 -31.16 1.79 -0.80
C ASP A 105 -30.58 1.22 0.51
N LEU A 106 -29.46 0.48 0.43
CA LEU A 106 -28.84 -0.18 1.59
C LEU A 106 -28.07 0.78 2.51
N ASP A 107 -27.81 2.02 2.07
CA ASP A 107 -27.18 3.08 2.87
C ASP A 107 -28.17 3.95 3.65
N LYS A 108 -29.48 3.71 3.51
CA LYS A 108 -30.53 4.45 4.19
C LYS A 108 -31.05 3.66 5.39
N CYS A 109 -31.37 4.38 6.46
CA CYS A 109 -32.10 3.77 7.57
C CYS A 109 -33.49 3.36 7.07
N CYS A 110 -33.90 2.12 7.33
CA CYS A 110 -35.31 1.77 7.16
C CYS A 110 -36.13 2.68 8.09
N ASP A 111 -37.07 3.45 7.54
CA ASP A 111 -37.97 4.30 8.33
C ASP A 111 -38.81 3.48 9.33
N ASP A 112 -38.97 2.18 9.08
CA ASP A 112 -39.65 1.21 9.94
C ASP A 112 -38.78 0.70 11.12
N CYS A 113 -37.52 1.14 11.24
CA CYS A 113 -36.63 0.76 12.35
C CYS A 113 -36.92 1.51 13.67
N ASN A 114 -38.06 2.20 13.77
CA ASN A 114 -38.48 2.82 15.03
C ASN A 114 -38.81 1.73 16.05
N GLU A 115 -37.91 1.61 17.03
CA GLU A 115 -38.17 1.25 18.43
C GLU A 115 -39.32 0.25 18.67
N GLN A 116 -39.05 -1.05 18.47
CA GLN A 116 -39.47 -2.20 19.31
C GLN A 116 -39.67 -3.48 18.47
N ASP A 117 -38.87 -4.51 18.80
CA ASP A 117 -39.18 -5.94 18.68
C ASP A 117 -39.57 -6.58 17.33
N VAL A 118 -39.37 -5.93 16.18
CA VAL A 118 -39.44 -6.64 14.90
C VAL A 118 -38.14 -7.42 14.69
N ALA A 119 -38.20 -8.74 14.79
CA ALA A 119 -37.08 -9.63 14.49
C ALA A 119 -36.53 -9.32 13.09
N VAL A 120 -35.29 -8.80 13.05
CA VAL A 120 -34.59 -8.51 11.79
C VAL A 120 -34.58 -9.79 10.94
N THR A 121 -35.21 -9.73 9.77
CA THR A 121 -35.32 -10.89 8.87
C THR A 121 -33.94 -11.30 8.34
N SER A 122 -33.79 -12.57 7.96
CA SER A 122 -32.54 -13.07 7.36
C SER A 122 -32.11 -12.26 6.12
N GLY A 123 -33.08 -11.84 5.30
CA GLY A 123 -32.84 -10.99 4.13
C GLY A 123 -32.34 -9.58 4.48
N GLN A 124 -32.86 -8.97 5.55
CA GLN A 124 -32.34 -7.70 6.06
C GLN A 124 -30.89 -7.83 6.56
N LEU A 125 -30.56 -8.94 7.23
CA LEU A 125 -29.18 -9.21 7.64
C LEU A 125 -28.24 -9.40 6.44
N ASP A 126 -28.68 -10.02 5.35
CA ASP A 126 -27.86 -10.15 4.13
C ASP A 126 -27.61 -8.78 3.46
N GLY A 127 -28.60 -7.88 3.49
CA GLY A 127 -28.43 -6.49 3.07
C GLY A 127 -27.42 -5.73 3.95
N ILE A 128 -27.52 -5.88 5.27
CA ILE A 128 -26.58 -5.28 6.24
C ILE A 128 -25.15 -5.82 6.03
N ARG A 129 -24.98 -7.14 5.81
CA ARG A 129 -23.67 -7.74 5.50
C ARG A 129 -23.08 -7.17 4.22
N ALA A 130 -23.88 -7.01 3.17
CA ALA A 130 -23.42 -6.43 1.91
C ALA A 130 -23.03 -4.95 2.07
N TYR A 131 -23.84 -4.17 2.79
CA TYR A 131 -23.53 -2.77 3.12
C TYR A 131 -22.21 -2.66 3.90
N LEU A 132 -22.05 -3.43 4.98
CA LEU A 132 -20.85 -3.40 5.81
C LEU A 132 -19.61 -3.94 5.10
N GLY A 133 -19.76 -4.98 4.27
CA GLY A 133 -18.70 -5.47 3.39
C GLY A 133 -18.24 -4.39 2.41
N CYS A 134 -19.18 -3.67 1.78
CA CYS A 134 -18.88 -2.56 0.88
C CYS A 134 -18.19 -1.40 1.62
N PHE A 135 -18.72 -1.01 2.78
CA PHE A 135 -18.12 0.01 3.64
C PHE A 135 -16.68 -0.37 4.04
N TYR A 136 -16.45 -1.61 4.48
CA TYR A 136 -15.15 -2.11 4.89
C TYR A 136 -14.12 -2.08 3.74
N ILE A 137 -14.46 -2.61 2.56
CA ILE A 137 -13.53 -2.67 1.43
C ILE A 137 -13.22 -1.26 0.88
N VAL A 138 -14.24 -0.41 0.75
CA VAL A 138 -14.08 0.98 0.27
C VAL A 138 -13.22 1.80 1.24
N THR A 139 -13.49 1.69 2.54
CA THR A 139 -12.71 2.40 3.57
C THR A 139 -11.25 1.93 3.58
N THR A 140 -11.01 0.63 3.38
CA THR A 140 -9.64 0.08 3.31
C THR A 140 -8.85 0.63 2.11
N PHE A 141 -9.48 0.74 0.93
CA PHE A 141 -8.80 1.20 -0.29
C PHE A 141 -8.73 2.73 -0.44
N CYS A 142 -9.59 3.49 0.24
CA CYS A 142 -9.67 4.95 0.15
C CYS A 142 -8.31 5.68 0.24
N PRO A 143 -7.40 5.38 1.20
CA PRO A 143 -6.13 6.09 1.33
C PRO A 143 -5.16 5.83 0.17
N ILE A 144 -5.28 4.65 -0.45
CA ILE A 144 -4.49 4.25 -1.62
C ILE A 144 -4.95 5.06 -2.84
N TRP A 145 -6.15 5.66 -2.77
CA TRP A 145 -6.87 6.29 -3.88
C TRP A 145 -7.13 7.81 -3.68
N PRO A 146 -6.10 8.67 -3.55
CA PRO A 146 -6.30 10.09 -3.21
C PRO A 146 -7.14 10.90 -4.20
N ARG A 147 -7.29 10.43 -5.45
CA ARG A 147 -8.02 11.13 -6.52
C ARG A 147 -9.48 10.69 -6.66
N ALA A 148 -9.94 9.76 -5.83
CA ALA A 148 -11.28 9.19 -5.91
C ALA A 148 -12.18 9.73 -4.77
N THR A 149 -12.26 11.05 -4.64
CA THR A 149 -13.11 11.73 -3.62
C THR A 149 -14.61 11.41 -3.75
N TRP A 150 -15.04 10.84 -4.88
CA TRP A 150 -16.44 10.50 -5.17
C TRP A 150 -16.79 9.03 -4.87
N THR A 151 -15.84 8.23 -4.39
CA THR A 151 -16.04 6.80 -4.11
C THR A 151 -15.93 6.49 -2.62
N THR A 152 -16.23 7.45 -1.74
CA THR A 152 -16.15 7.24 -0.29
C THR A 152 -17.54 7.02 0.30
N LEU A 153 -17.75 5.83 0.86
CA LEU A 153 -18.85 5.61 1.80
C LEU A 153 -18.44 6.27 3.13
N ASN A 154 -19.04 7.41 3.44
CA ASN A 154 -18.81 8.08 4.70
C ASN A 154 -19.51 7.32 5.84
N TYR A 155 -18.91 7.38 7.02
CA TYR A 155 -19.59 6.91 8.22
C TYR A 155 -20.85 7.74 8.47
N THR A 156 -21.97 7.06 8.72
CA THR A 156 -23.25 7.65 9.08
C THR A 156 -23.79 6.99 10.36
N PRO A 157 -24.79 7.59 11.03
CA PRO A 157 -25.49 6.92 12.13
C PRO A 157 -26.02 5.53 11.73
N TRP A 158 -26.47 5.39 10.47
CA TRP A 158 -26.88 4.10 9.91
C TRP A 158 -25.75 3.06 9.92
N THR A 159 -24.50 3.45 9.67
CA THR A 159 -23.36 2.53 9.77
C THR A 159 -23.23 1.94 11.18
N SER A 160 -23.41 2.76 12.21
CA SER A 160 -23.40 2.30 13.61
C SER A 160 -24.58 1.39 13.93
N THR A 161 -25.76 1.70 13.39
CA THR A 161 -26.95 0.84 13.51
C THR A 161 -26.71 -0.51 12.87
N CYS A 162 -26.12 -0.56 11.68
CA CYS A 162 -25.77 -1.80 10.98
C CYS A 162 -24.80 -2.67 11.78
N TRP A 163 -23.75 -2.09 12.37
CA TRP A 163 -22.82 -2.83 13.24
C TRP A 163 -23.56 -3.42 14.45
N SER A 164 -24.37 -2.59 15.12
CA SER A 164 -25.14 -3.00 16.31
C SER A 164 -26.15 -4.09 15.96
N ALA A 165 -26.78 -4.01 14.78
CA ALA A 165 -27.72 -5.01 14.32
C ALA A 165 -27.06 -6.38 14.12
N LEU A 166 -25.86 -6.44 13.53
CA LEU A 166 -25.11 -7.70 13.42
C LEU A 166 -24.72 -8.26 14.79
N LEU A 167 -24.35 -7.40 15.75
CA LEU A 167 -23.95 -7.83 17.09
C LEU A 167 -25.11 -8.34 17.94
N ASN A 168 -26.28 -7.70 17.83
CA ASN A 168 -27.42 -7.97 18.71
C ASN A 168 -28.39 -9.01 18.13
N HIS A 169 -28.49 -9.11 16.79
CA HIS A 169 -29.50 -9.95 16.14
C HIS A 169 -28.93 -11.15 15.39
N SER A 170 -27.62 -11.24 15.19
CA SER A 170 -27.00 -12.42 14.61
C SER A 170 -26.40 -13.33 15.68
N SER A 171 -26.64 -14.63 15.55
CA SER A 171 -25.97 -15.67 16.34
C SER A 171 -24.63 -16.11 15.75
N ARG A 172 -24.19 -15.51 14.64
CA ARG A 172 -23.08 -16.00 13.84
C ARG A 172 -21.77 -15.27 14.12
N PRO A 173 -20.66 -16.00 14.37
CA PRO A 173 -19.37 -15.38 14.66
C PRO A 173 -18.80 -14.60 13.45
N GLU A 174 -19.19 -14.98 12.23
CA GLU A 174 -18.75 -14.27 11.02
C GLU A 174 -19.31 -12.85 10.93
N ASP A 175 -20.53 -12.61 11.44
CA ASP A 175 -21.17 -11.30 11.41
C ASP A 175 -20.54 -10.36 12.43
N THR A 176 -20.27 -10.88 13.63
CA THR A 176 -19.49 -10.16 14.64
C THR A 176 -18.08 -9.86 14.11
N THR A 177 -17.45 -10.80 13.40
CA THR A 177 -16.15 -10.59 12.74
C THR A 177 -16.24 -9.45 11.71
N LEU A 178 -17.27 -9.43 10.85
CA LEU A 178 -17.45 -8.35 9.87
C LEU A 178 -17.59 -6.98 10.55
N ALA A 179 -18.43 -6.91 11.60
CA ALA A 179 -18.62 -5.68 12.37
C ALA A 179 -17.30 -5.19 13.00
N CYS A 180 -16.51 -6.10 13.57
CA CYS A 180 -15.19 -5.79 14.11
C CYS A 180 -14.23 -5.24 13.03
N LEU A 181 -14.15 -5.91 11.88
CA LEU A 181 -13.28 -5.51 10.77
C LEU A 181 -13.65 -4.12 10.23
N ALA A 182 -14.94 -3.89 9.98
CA ALA A 182 -15.45 -2.61 9.49
C ALA A 182 -15.15 -1.46 10.46
N ARG A 183 -15.38 -1.67 11.76
CA ARG A 183 -15.15 -0.66 12.80
C ARG A 183 -13.67 -0.38 13.02
N ASN A 184 -12.82 -1.41 13.06
CA ASN A 184 -11.37 -1.24 13.22
C ASN A 184 -10.77 -0.44 12.05
N VAL A 185 -11.17 -0.76 10.82
CA VAL A 185 -10.70 0.00 9.65
C VAL A 185 -11.24 1.42 9.65
N TYR A 186 -12.49 1.66 10.04
CA TYR A 186 -13.01 3.02 10.18
C TYR A 186 -12.15 3.87 11.14
N ILE A 187 -11.92 3.38 12.36
CA ILE A 187 -11.14 4.12 13.37
C ILE A 187 -9.72 4.40 12.88
N GLY A 188 -9.03 3.39 12.33
CA GLY A 188 -7.67 3.56 11.82
C GLY A 188 -7.59 4.55 10.65
N GLN A 189 -8.56 4.53 9.74
CA GLN A 189 -8.57 5.46 8.61
C GLN A 189 -8.98 6.88 9.01
N GLU A 190 -9.88 7.01 9.97
CA GLU A 190 -10.22 8.30 10.55
C GLU A 190 -9.00 8.93 11.24
N ALA A 191 -8.21 8.13 11.97
CA ALA A 191 -6.95 8.57 12.54
C ALA A 191 -5.94 9.03 11.46
N SER A 192 -5.85 8.30 10.35
CA SER A 192 -5.04 8.73 9.20
C SER A 192 -5.53 10.05 8.59
N ARG A 193 -6.85 10.23 8.49
CA ARG A 193 -7.48 11.44 7.93
C ARG A 193 -7.22 12.66 8.81
N VAL A 194 -7.40 12.53 10.12
CA VAL A 194 -7.12 13.57 11.12
C VAL A 194 -5.64 13.98 11.06
N SER A 195 -4.74 12.99 11.04
CA SER A 195 -3.30 13.21 10.98
C SER A 195 -2.84 13.96 9.73
N LYS A 196 -3.53 13.78 8.59
CA LYS A 196 -3.18 14.38 7.29
C LYS A 196 -3.82 15.74 7.02
N ARG A 197 -4.81 16.18 7.81
CA ARG A 197 -5.58 17.42 7.58
C ARG A 197 -5.34 18.52 8.63
N SER A 198 -4.19 18.54 9.31
CA SER A 198 -3.88 19.61 10.28
C SER A 198 -3.89 20.99 9.59
N GLN A 199 -4.63 21.93 10.17
CA GLN A 199 -4.78 23.30 9.65
C GLN A 199 -3.89 24.33 10.36
N GLY A 200 -3.00 23.88 11.25
CA GLY A 200 -2.01 24.76 11.88
C GLY A 200 -1.83 24.51 13.38
N ASP A 201 -2.93 24.41 14.13
CA ASP A 201 -2.90 24.00 15.54
C ASP A 201 -2.93 22.48 15.65
N ASP A 202 -1.84 21.90 16.15
CA ASP A 202 -1.68 20.47 16.30
C ASP A 202 -2.43 19.91 17.52
N ARG A 203 -2.96 20.77 18.41
CA ARG A 203 -3.69 20.34 19.62
C ARG A 203 -5.02 19.64 19.30
N GLU A 204 -5.78 20.20 18.37
CA GLU A 204 -7.07 19.63 17.94
C GLU A 204 -6.91 18.22 17.35
N PRO A 205 -6.06 17.97 16.33
CA PRO A 205 -5.87 16.63 15.80
C PRO A 205 -5.29 15.67 16.84
N GLN A 206 -4.43 16.12 17.76
CA GLN A 206 -3.95 15.28 18.86
C GLN A 206 -5.06 14.83 19.81
N LEU A 207 -5.99 15.73 20.17
CA LEU A 207 -7.14 15.39 21.00
C LEU A 207 -8.09 14.41 20.30
N LEU A 208 -8.33 14.61 19.00
CA LEU A 208 -9.13 13.69 18.19
C LEU A 208 -8.49 12.30 18.12
N LEU A 209 -7.16 12.22 17.94
CA LEU A 209 -6.43 10.95 17.94
C LEU A 209 -6.52 10.23 19.29
N LEU A 210 -6.41 10.95 20.42
CA LEU A 210 -6.62 10.38 21.76
C LEU A 210 -8.05 9.85 21.93
N GLY A 211 -9.04 10.57 21.40
CA GLY A 211 -10.44 10.11 21.39
C GLY A 211 -10.64 8.83 20.58
N LEU A 212 -10.01 8.73 19.41
CA LEU A 212 -10.05 7.53 18.57
C LEU A 212 -9.34 6.34 19.22
N GLU A 213 -8.21 6.56 19.89
CA GLU A 213 -7.51 5.55 20.69
C GLU A 213 -8.40 5.02 21.83
N ALA A 214 -9.06 5.92 22.56
CA ALA A 214 -10.01 5.53 23.61
C ALA A 214 -11.20 4.75 23.05
N GLN A 215 -11.76 5.16 21.91
CA GLN A 215 -12.84 4.44 21.23
C GLN A 215 -12.40 3.05 20.76
N LEU A 216 -11.17 2.91 20.25
CA LEU A 216 -10.63 1.61 19.85
C LEU A 216 -10.52 0.67 21.05
N ARG A 217 -9.95 1.14 22.16
CA ARG A 217 -9.80 0.35 23.40
C ARG A 217 -11.14 -0.04 24.00
N ASP A 218 -12.07 0.90 24.14
CA ASP A 218 -13.41 0.64 24.66
C ASP A 218 -14.14 -0.41 23.79
N TRP A 219 -14.06 -0.27 22.47
CA TRP A 219 -14.65 -1.25 21.56
C TRP A 219 -13.99 -2.62 21.68
N GLN A 220 -12.65 -2.70 21.67
CA GLN A 220 -11.92 -3.96 21.79
C GLN A 220 -12.27 -4.72 23.08
N SER A 221 -12.51 -4.00 24.18
CA SER A 221 -12.92 -4.61 25.45
C SER A 221 -14.28 -5.31 25.42
N LYS A 222 -15.12 -4.98 24.43
CA LYS A 222 -16.47 -5.53 24.24
C LYS A 222 -16.52 -6.70 23.26
N ILE A 223 -15.40 -7.01 22.59
CA ILE A 223 -15.33 -8.09 21.60
C ILE A 223 -15.18 -9.44 22.33
N PRO A 224 -15.99 -10.47 21.99
CA PRO A 224 -15.80 -11.83 22.50
C PRO A 224 -14.37 -12.35 22.26
N SER A 225 -13.79 -13.05 23.23
CA SER A 225 -12.37 -13.42 23.23
C SER A 225 -11.97 -14.38 22.10
N ASP A 226 -12.87 -15.29 21.72
CA ASP A 226 -12.77 -16.18 20.57
C ASP A 226 -12.66 -15.40 19.25
N ILE A 227 -13.38 -14.30 19.11
CA ILE A 227 -13.36 -13.44 17.93
C ILE A 227 -12.16 -12.50 17.96
N ALA A 228 -11.84 -11.92 19.11
CA ALA A 228 -10.72 -11.01 19.29
C ALA A 228 -9.36 -11.68 18.98
N THR A 229 -9.25 -12.99 19.26
CA THR A 229 -8.04 -13.78 18.99
C THR A 229 -7.96 -14.32 17.56
N SER A 230 -9.05 -14.20 16.77
CA SER A 230 -9.02 -14.61 15.37
C SER A 230 -8.03 -13.75 14.56
N ALA A 231 -7.28 -14.40 13.68
CA ALA A 231 -6.24 -13.73 12.89
C ALA A 231 -6.72 -12.47 12.12
N PRO A 232 -7.88 -12.47 11.45
CA PRO A 232 -8.38 -11.29 10.74
C PRO A 232 -8.63 -10.10 11.67
N VAL A 233 -9.28 -10.33 12.81
CA VAL A 233 -9.63 -9.29 13.78
C VAL A 233 -8.39 -8.76 14.47
N LEU A 234 -7.49 -9.65 14.90
CA LEU A 234 -6.24 -9.28 15.55
C LEU A 234 -5.32 -8.45 14.64
N LEU A 235 -5.13 -8.88 13.39
CA LEU A 235 -4.35 -8.11 12.40
C LEU A 235 -5.00 -6.75 12.13
N SER A 236 -6.34 -6.70 12.03
CA SER A 236 -7.06 -5.44 11.80
C SER A 236 -7.01 -4.49 13.00
N ALA A 237 -7.03 -5.02 14.22
CA ALA A 237 -6.94 -4.27 15.47
C ALA A 237 -5.53 -3.65 15.62
N LEU A 238 -4.48 -4.46 15.45
CA LEU A 238 -3.09 -3.99 15.44
C LEU A 238 -2.89 -2.91 14.37
N PHE A 239 -3.41 -3.13 13.16
CA PHE A 239 -3.27 -2.17 12.08
C PHE A 239 -3.97 -0.84 12.37
N ALA A 240 -5.17 -0.86 12.98
CA ALA A 240 -5.87 0.36 13.37
C ALA A 240 -5.06 1.18 14.39
N GLU A 241 -4.47 0.52 15.40
CA GLU A 241 -3.63 1.14 16.42
C GLU A 241 -2.32 1.69 15.82
N ILE A 242 -1.69 0.94 14.92
CA ILE A 242 -0.51 1.43 14.15
C ILE A 242 -0.84 2.72 13.40
N LEU A 243 -2.00 2.81 12.75
CA LEU A 243 -2.42 4.03 12.05
C LEU A 243 -2.69 5.21 13.00
N ILE A 244 -3.17 4.98 14.21
CA ILE A 244 -3.33 6.03 15.23
C ILE A 244 -1.97 6.66 15.58
N HIS A 245 -0.93 5.85 15.70
CA HIS A 245 0.37 6.32 16.17
C HIS A 245 1.29 6.85 15.07
N CYS A 246 1.31 6.24 13.88
CA CYS A 246 2.33 6.54 12.87
C CYS A 246 1.78 6.71 11.43
N SER A 247 0.48 6.95 11.24
CA SER A 247 -0.09 7.17 9.90
C SER A 247 0.46 8.39 9.15
N VAL A 248 1.10 9.34 9.82
CA VAL A 248 1.82 10.46 9.18
C VAL A 248 3.02 9.98 8.35
N LEU A 249 3.62 8.84 8.71
CA LEU A 249 4.71 8.20 7.95
C LEU A 249 4.17 7.43 6.72
N MET A 250 2.86 7.22 6.64
CA MET A 250 2.17 6.61 5.50
C MET A 250 1.83 7.66 4.43
N THR A 251 2.87 8.13 3.73
CA THR A 251 2.71 9.05 2.59
C THR A 251 2.66 8.30 1.28
N PHE A 252 1.50 8.38 0.60
CA PHE A 252 1.36 7.91 -0.78
C PHE A 252 1.65 9.07 -1.75
N PRO A 253 2.60 8.92 -2.68
CA PRO A 253 3.08 10.00 -3.55
C PRO A 253 2.06 10.64 -4.52
N ALA A 254 0.81 10.16 -4.55
CA ALA A 254 -0.28 10.75 -5.34
C ALA A 254 -1.10 11.82 -4.59
N GLN A 255 -0.84 12.05 -3.30
CA GLN A 255 -1.60 12.97 -2.47
C GLN A 255 -0.99 14.37 -2.55
N ARG A 256 -1.50 15.23 -3.44
CA ARG A 256 -1.23 16.68 -3.38
C ARG A 256 -1.90 17.20 -2.12
N ALA A 257 -1.13 17.34 -1.04
CA ALA A 257 -1.66 17.86 0.20
C ALA A 257 -1.83 19.39 0.05
N SER A 258 -3.09 19.85 0.03
CA SER A 258 -3.41 21.27 0.27
C SER A 258 -3.25 21.66 1.75
N CYS A 259 -3.13 20.66 2.63
CA CYS A 259 -3.02 20.81 4.08
C CYS A 259 -1.66 20.31 4.57
N ARG A 260 -1.20 20.86 5.68
CA ARG A 260 0.02 20.43 6.35
C ARG A 260 -0.27 19.16 7.16
N PRO A 261 0.46 18.05 6.97
CA PRO A 261 0.32 16.89 7.85
C PRO A 261 0.83 17.22 9.25
N LEU A 262 0.28 16.55 10.27
CA LEU A 262 0.77 16.60 11.64
C LEU A 262 2.24 16.17 11.67
N LYS A 263 3.05 16.82 12.51
CA LYS A 263 4.44 16.41 12.72
C LYS A 263 4.47 15.04 13.42
N PRO A 264 5.30 14.09 12.95
CA PRO A 264 5.48 12.83 13.64
C PRO A 264 6.07 13.06 15.04
N ASP A 265 5.51 12.37 16.01
CA ASP A 265 5.93 12.37 17.40
C ASP A 265 6.79 11.11 17.65
N ALA A 266 8.02 11.30 18.11
CA ALA A 266 8.98 10.21 18.32
C ALA A 266 8.45 9.16 19.31
N ASP A 267 7.75 9.57 20.36
CA ASP A 267 7.25 8.65 21.40
C ASP A 267 6.13 7.78 20.84
N LYS A 268 5.20 8.39 20.08
CA LYS A 268 4.11 7.66 19.42
C LYS A 268 4.65 6.70 18.36
N VAL A 269 5.61 7.15 17.55
CA VAL A 269 6.25 6.31 16.54
C VAL A 269 6.99 5.14 17.19
N SER A 270 7.68 5.37 18.31
CA SER A 270 8.34 4.31 19.09
C SER A 270 7.32 3.31 19.64
N HIS A 271 6.17 3.79 20.13
CA HIS A 271 5.07 2.94 20.60
C HIS A 271 4.50 2.02 19.51
N ALA A 272 4.56 2.44 18.24
CA ALA A 272 4.09 1.64 17.12
C ALA A 272 5.03 0.47 16.75
N ILE A 273 6.32 0.52 17.12
CA ILE A 273 7.31 -0.52 16.78
C ILE A 273 6.89 -1.91 17.27
N PRO A 274 6.59 -2.14 18.56
CA PRO A 274 6.20 -3.46 19.04
C PRO A 274 4.89 -3.95 18.40
N LEU A 275 3.98 -3.04 18.04
CA LEU A 275 2.74 -3.38 17.34
C LEU A 275 3.02 -3.87 15.91
N ILE A 276 3.89 -3.19 15.16
CA ILE A 276 4.29 -3.59 13.79
C ILE A 276 5.04 -4.92 13.83
N ARG A 277 5.97 -5.10 14.79
CA ARG A 277 6.65 -6.37 15.00
C ARG A 277 5.64 -7.49 15.26
N ARG A 278 4.68 -7.26 16.16
CA ARG A 278 3.64 -8.26 16.47
C ARG A 278 2.79 -8.59 15.25
N PHE A 279 2.45 -7.60 14.44
CA PHE A 279 1.76 -7.79 13.17
C PHE A 279 2.56 -8.71 12.24
N PHE A 280 3.87 -8.48 12.11
CA PHE A 280 4.77 -9.31 11.30
C PHE A 280 4.88 -10.75 11.83
N GLU A 281 5.06 -10.93 13.14
CA GLU A 281 5.12 -12.26 13.77
C GLU A 281 3.87 -13.10 13.47
N ILE A 282 2.68 -12.49 13.58
CA ILE A 282 1.41 -13.16 13.26
C ILE A 282 1.32 -13.42 11.76
N ALA A 283 1.58 -12.41 10.93
CA ALA A 283 1.48 -12.52 9.48
C ALA A 283 2.41 -13.59 8.90
N ALA A 284 3.60 -13.81 9.50
CA ALA A 284 4.55 -14.82 9.06
C ALA A 284 4.05 -16.27 9.30
N GLN A 285 3.15 -16.47 10.27
CA GLN A 285 2.60 -17.78 10.60
C GLN A 285 1.38 -18.15 9.74
N LEU A 286 0.80 -17.20 9.02
CA LEU A 286 -0.43 -17.38 8.25
C LEU A 286 -0.15 -17.75 6.79
N ASP A 287 -1.06 -18.52 6.19
CA ASP A 287 -1.02 -18.77 4.76
C ASP A 287 -1.55 -17.56 3.97
N HIS A 288 -0.64 -16.82 3.35
CA HIS A 288 -0.99 -15.66 2.52
C HIS A 288 -1.81 -16.02 1.28
N GLY A 289 -1.90 -17.30 0.89
CA GLY A 289 -2.81 -17.76 -0.16
C GLY A 289 -4.30 -17.54 0.18
N HIS A 290 -4.63 -17.32 1.45
CA HIS A 290 -5.99 -17.03 1.89
C HIS A 290 -6.28 -15.54 2.12
N PHE A 291 -5.25 -14.68 2.03
CA PHE A 291 -5.39 -13.26 2.29
C PHE A 291 -6.30 -12.61 1.24
N SER A 292 -7.23 -11.80 1.73
CA SER A 292 -7.97 -10.87 0.87
C SER A 292 -7.04 -9.76 0.39
N ALA A 293 -7.44 -9.02 -0.64
CA ALA A 293 -6.78 -7.80 -1.08
C ALA A 293 -6.68 -6.75 0.03
N LEU A 294 -7.59 -6.80 1.02
CA LEU A 294 -7.59 -5.93 2.20
C LEU A 294 -6.43 -6.28 3.13
N GLU A 295 -6.17 -7.57 3.33
CA GLU A 295 -5.07 -8.05 4.18
C GLU A 295 -3.72 -7.80 3.52
N TRP A 296 -3.66 -7.95 2.20
CA TRP A 296 -2.50 -7.50 1.42
C TRP A 296 -2.27 -6.00 1.55
N ALA A 297 -3.31 -5.16 1.55
CA ALA A 297 -3.17 -3.72 1.74
C ALA A 297 -2.59 -3.36 3.11
N LYS A 298 -3.04 -4.03 4.18
CA LYS A 298 -2.49 -3.88 5.55
C LYS A 298 -1.04 -4.33 5.60
N LEU A 299 -0.73 -5.51 5.05
CA LEU A 299 0.63 -6.05 5.01
C LEU A 299 1.58 -5.13 4.26
N VAL A 300 1.22 -4.70 3.06
CA VAL A 300 2.02 -3.74 2.27
C VAL A 300 2.27 -2.46 3.06
N SER A 301 1.25 -1.96 3.77
CA SER A 301 1.39 -0.78 4.63
C SER A 301 2.38 -0.99 5.77
N CYS A 302 2.31 -2.14 6.47
CA CYS A 302 3.27 -2.49 7.51
C CYS A 302 4.69 -2.66 6.96
N VAL A 303 4.87 -3.24 5.76
CA VAL A 303 6.17 -3.37 5.09
C VAL A 303 6.78 -2.00 4.76
N ILE A 304 5.95 -1.03 4.34
CA ILE A 304 6.37 0.37 4.14
C ILE A 304 6.83 0.98 5.46
N LEU A 305 6.04 0.86 6.52
CA LEU A 305 6.41 1.38 7.85
C LEU A 305 7.68 0.72 8.37
N GLY A 306 7.78 -0.60 8.29
CA GLY A 306 8.94 -1.33 8.77
C GLY A 306 10.22 -0.95 8.03
N THR A 307 10.11 -0.66 6.73
CA THR A 307 11.19 -0.03 5.97
C THR A 307 11.51 1.35 6.51
N ASN A 308 10.54 2.26 6.60
CA ASN A 308 10.77 3.66 6.98
C ASN A 308 11.40 3.78 8.38
N LEU A 309 10.91 3.01 9.35
CA LEU A 309 11.38 3.01 10.74
C LEU A 309 12.80 2.44 10.89
N SER A 310 13.24 1.60 9.97
CA SER A 310 14.58 1.01 9.98
C SER A 310 15.71 1.96 9.54
N PHE A 311 15.40 3.20 9.13
CA PHE A 311 16.38 4.15 8.60
C PHE A 311 16.15 5.56 9.17
N PRO A 312 17.11 6.50 9.00
CA PRO A 312 16.94 7.88 9.45
C PRO A 312 15.66 8.53 8.90
N LEU A 313 14.88 9.14 9.79
CA LEU A 313 13.69 9.92 9.47
C LEU A 313 14.02 11.40 9.56
N LYS A 314 13.89 12.15 8.47
CA LYS A 314 14.22 13.59 8.44
C LYS A 314 13.21 14.42 9.22
N GLU A 315 12.01 13.90 9.38
CA GLU A 315 10.87 14.54 10.01
C GLU A 315 10.94 14.49 11.54
N ILE A 316 11.75 13.60 12.12
CA ILE A 316 11.92 13.40 13.56
C ILE A 316 13.39 13.64 13.92
N SER A 317 13.68 14.74 14.62
CA SER A 317 15.03 15.02 15.11
C SER A 317 15.44 14.01 16.18
N GLY A 318 16.60 13.38 16.03
CA GLY A 318 17.14 12.44 17.02
C GLY A 318 16.47 11.05 17.01
N TRP A 319 15.82 10.67 15.90
CA TRP A 319 15.25 9.33 15.74
C TRP A 319 16.34 8.25 15.81
N ASP A 320 16.27 7.39 16.83
CA ASP A 320 17.13 6.22 16.97
C ASP A 320 16.61 5.06 16.10
N TYR A 321 16.93 5.16 14.81
CA TYR A 321 16.56 4.12 13.85
C TYR A 321 17.31 2.80 14.08
N MET A 322 18.43 2.81 14.80
CA MET A 322 19.21 1.59 15.10
C MET A 322 18.51 0.76 16.17
N GLN A 323 18.07 1.41 17.25
CA GLN A 323 17.20 0.80 18.23
C GLN A 323 15.91 0.31 17.58
N ALA A 324 15.24 1.16 16.79
CA ALA A 324 14.00 0.78 16.12
C ALA A 324 14.17 -0.42 15.18
N ARG A 325 15.25 -0.47 14.40
CA ARG A 325 15.59 -1.60 13.51
C ARG A 325 15.80 -2.89 14.32
N SER A 326 16.51 -2.80 15.45
CA SER A 326 16.81 -3.95 16.32
C SER A 326 15.55 -4.53 16.98
N GLU A 327 14.61 -3.67 17.37
CA GLU A 327 13.37 -4.08 18.01
C GLU A 327 12.38 -4.64 16.98
N LEU A 328 12.27 -4.00 15.81
CA LEU A 328 11.33 -4.35 14.77
C LEU A 328 11.60 -5.71 14.12
N LYS A 329 12.87 -6.09 13.98
CA LYS A 329 13.31 -7.36 13.35
C LYS A 329 12.73 -7.58 11.95
N PHE A 330 12.69 -6.51 11.16
CA PHE A 330 12.05 -6.52 9.85
C PHE A 330 12.80 -7.38 8.83
N ARG A 331 14.14 -7.43 8.93
CA ARG A 331 14.97 -8.30 8.11
C ARG A 331 14.60 -9.76 8.31
N GLU A 332 14.58 -10.21 9.57
CA GLU A 332 14.28 -11.60 9.92
C GLU A 332 12.88 -12.00 9.44
N TYR A 333 11.91 -11.08 9.57
CA TYR A 333 10.57 -11.27 9.04
C TYR A 333 10.56 -11.50 7.51
N LEU A 334 11.26 -10.65 6.75
CA LEU A 334 11.36 -10.78 5.30
C LEU A 334 12.06 -12.08 4.89
N GLU A 335 13.15 -12.45 5.56
CA GLU A 335 13.87 -13.71 5.34
C GLU A 335 12.99 -14.92 5.63
N GLN A 336 12.23 -14.90 6.72
CA GLN A 336 11.29 -15.96 7.09
C GLN A 336 10.22 -16.18 6.00
N ILE A 337 9.59 -15.11 5.51
CA ILE A 337 8.52 -15.21 4.50
C ILE A 337 9.04 -15.53 3.12
N CYS A 338 10.24 -15.05 2.77
CA CYS A 338 10.88 -15.34 1.50
C CYS A 338 11.36 -16.79 1.41
N GLY A 339 11.46 -17.50 2.54
CA GLY A 339 12.03 -18.85 2.62
C GLY A 339 13.55 -18.74 2.59
N GLY A 340 14.14 -18.54 3.78
CA GLY A 340 15.54 -18.14 3.98
C GLY A 340 16.53 -18.73 2.97
N GLY A 341 17.29 -17.85 2.32
CA GLY A 341 18.55 -18.09 1.59
C GLY A 341 18.56 -19.14 0.48
N ASP A 342 18.23 -20.39 0.80
CA ASP A 342 18.68 -21.57 0.08
C ASP A 342 17.71 -22.02 -1.03
N ALA A 343 16.45 -21.60 -0.98
CA ALA A 343 15.50 -21.88 -2.06
C ALA A 343 15.73 -21.01 -3.32
N ALA A 344 16.37 -19.85 -3.15
CA ALA A 344 16.65 -18.91 -4.24
C ALA A 344 17.95 -19.25 -5.01
N GLU A 345 18.94 -19.86 -4.36
CA GLU A 345 20.21 -20.23 -5.02
C GLU A 345 20.16 -21.60 -5.72
N GLN A 346 19.30 -22.52 -5.29
CA GLN A 346 19.00 -23.74 -6.06
C GLN A 346 18.03 -23.51 -7.23
N SER A 347 17.66 -22.25 -7.48
CA SER A 347 16.74 -21.85 -8.56
C SER A 347 17.33 -20.81 -9.52
N ALA A 348 18.65 -20.90 -9.77
CA ALA A 348 19.18 -20.46 -11.06
C ALA A 348 18.59 -21.35 -12.18
N PRO A 349 18.12 -20.80 -13.32
CA PRO A 349 17.65 -21.62 -14.42
C PRO A 349 18.83 -22.39 -15.00
N GLN A 350 18.82 -23.71 -14.89
CA GLN A 350 19.57 -24.54 -15.83
C GLN A 350 18.93 -24.32 -17.21
N GLU A 351 19.73 -23.76 -18.12
CA GLU A 351 19.38 -23.63 -19.54
C GLU A 351 18.96 -25.01 -20.07
N GLY A 352 17.67 -25.16 -20.40
CA GLY A 352 17.18 -26.34 -21.12
C GLY A 352 15.85 -26.95 -20.67
N SER A 353 15.27 -26.59 -19.52
CA SER A 353 13.97 -27.15 -19.11
C SER A 353 12.84 -26.12 -19.24
N SER A 354 12.09 -26.21 -20.34
CA SER A 354 10.81 -25.50 -20.51
C SER A 354 9.72 -26.16 -19.65
N ILE A 355 9.72 -25.87 -18.36
CA ILE A 355 8.55 -26.11 -17.51
C ILE A 355 8.14 -24.75 -16.96
N THR A 356 7.16 -24.14 -17.61
CA THR A 356 6.41 -22.99 -17.11
C THR A 356 5.83 -23.35 -15.73
N ARG A 357 6.57 -23.04 -14.67
CA ARG A 357 6.12 -23.25 -13.29
C ARG A 357 4.84 -22.41 -13.09
N PRO A 358 3.73 -22.99 -12.62
CA PRO A 358 2.53 -22.22 -12.36
C PRO A 358 2.85 -21.19 -11.27
N THR A 359 2.87 -19.92 -11.65
CA THR A 359 3.05 -18.80 -10.73
C THR A 359 1.70 -18.53 -10.08
N ASP A 360 1.36 -19.25 -9.01
CA ASP A 360 0.20 -18.88 -8.21
C ASP A 360 0.40 -17.50 -7.54
N ILE A 361 -0.67 -16.92 -7.01
CA ILE A 361 -0.65 -15.59 -6.37
C ILE A 361 0.37 -15.54 -5.22
N LYS A 362 0.55 -16.67 -4.51
CA LYS A 362 1.47 -16.82 -3.38
C LYS A 362 2.94 -16.80 -3.82
N CYS A 363 3.27 -17.44 -4.94
CA CYS A 363 4.61 -17.40 -5.53
C CYS A 363 4.92 -16.00 -6.04
N ALA A 364 3.96 -15.35 -6.69
CA ALA A 364 4.11 -13.97 -7.15
C ALA A 364 4.36 -13.00 -5.98
N SER A 365 3.58 -13.09 -4.90
CA SER A 365 3.77 -12.22 -3.74
C SER A 365 5.10 -12.46 -3.02
N ARG A 366 5.55 -13.72 -2.91
CA ARG A 366 6.89 -14.07 -2.40
C ARG A 366 8.01 -13.51 -3.26
N ALA A 367 7.87 -13.54 -4.59
CA ALA A 367 8.87 -12.96 -5.48
C ALA A 367 9.01 -11.44 -5.27
N ILE A 368 7.89 -10.74 -5.05
CA ILE A 368 7.92 -9.30 -4.77
C ILE A 368 8.55 -9.02 -3.40
N LEU A 369 8.19 -9.77 -2.35
CA LEU A 369 8.81 -9.61 -1.02
C LEU A 369 10.32 -9.91 -1.04
N ASN A 370 10.78 -10.84 -1.88
CA ASN A 370 12.21 -11.08 -2.11
C ASN A 370 12.90 -9.85 -2.71
N VAL A 371 12.25 -9.13 -3.64
CA VAL A 371 12.78 -7.87 -4.16
C VAL A 371 12.88 -6.81 -3.06
N VAL A 372 11.89 -6.74 -2.15
CA VAL A 372 11.94 -5.85 -0.98
C VAL A 372 13.12 -6.21 -0.08
N LEU A 373 13.32 -7.49 0.23
CA LEU A 373 14.45 -7.98 1.04
C LEU A 373 15.80 -7.58 0.43
N ARG A 374 16.00 -7.83 -0.87
CA ARG A 374 17.24 -7.42 -1.56
C ARG A 374 17.48 -5.92 -1.45
N LYS A 375 16.47 -5.10 -1.77
CA LYS A 375 16.58 -3.64 -1.69
C LYS A 375 16.82 -3.13 -0.27
N TYR A 376 16.22 -3.78 0.72
CA TYR A 376 16.45 -3.50 2.12
C TYR A 376 17.91 -3.77 2.51
N ASN A 377 18.45 -4.91 2.07
CA ASN A 377 19.85 -5.28 2.30
C ASN A 377 20.82 -4.28 1.65
N ASP A 378 20.58 -3.93 0.38
CA ASP A 378 21.39 -2.94 -0.34
C ASP A 378 21.36 -1.56 0.34
N LYS A 379 20.23 -1.21 0.95
CA LYS A 379 20.10 0.07 1.68
C LYS A 379 20.85 0.04 3.01
N ILE A 380 20.84 -1.08 3.73
CA ILE A 380 21.65 -1.24 4.94
C ILE A 380 23.14 -1.14 4.62
N GLU A 381 23.60 -1.78 3.54
CA GLU A 381 25.02 -1.72 3.17
C GLU A 381 25.46 -0.32 2.72
N ARG A 382 24.58 0.42 2.01
CA ARG A 382 24.84 1.82 1.66
C ARG A 382 24.94 2.72 2.88
N GLU A 383 24.06 2.51 3.87
CA GLU A 383 24.07 3.28 5.11
C GLU A 383 25.33 3.01 5.92
N ARG A 384 25.74 1.75 6.06
CA ARG A 384 27.02 1.35 6.69
C ARG A 384 28.22 2.03 6.03
N LYS A 385 28.23 2.11 4.69
CA LYS A 385 29.30 2.78 3.92
C LYS A 385 29.28 4.31 4.08
N SER A 386 28.13 4.92 4.34
CA SER A 386 28.04 6.36 4.58
C SER A 386 28.41 6.77 6.01
N ASP A 387 28.27 5.86 6.98
CA ASP A 387 28.64 6.07 8.39
C ASP A 387 30.13 5.76 8.66
N GLU A 388 30.84 5.11 7.72
CA GLU A 388 32.30 5.01 7.77
C GLU A 388 32.92 6.42 7.60
N PRO A 389 33.70 6.92 8.58
CA PRO A 389 34.30 8.25 8.50
C PRO A 389 35.31 8.30 7.36
N GLY A 390 34.87 8.82 6.21
CA GLY A 390 35.69 9.34 5.12
C GLY A 390 36.81 8.42 4.62
N ARG A 391 36.50 7.53 3.67
CA ARG A 391 37.22 7.60 2.39
C ARG A 391 36.58 8.72 1.57
N LEU A 392 36.78 9.96 2.02
CA LEU A 392 36.65 11.12 1.14
C LEU A 392 37.67 10.89 0.02
N GLY A 393 37.18 10.74 -1.21
CA GLY A 393 37.94 10.40 -2.40
C GLY A 393 39.01 11.45 -2.71
N CYS A 394 40.11 11.37 -1.98
CA CYS A 394 41.39 11.91 -2.37
C CYS A 394 42.25 10.69 -2.72
N PRO A 395 42.56 10.47 -4.02
CA PRO A 395 43.39 9.36 -4.47
C PRO A 395 44.77 9.28 -3.77
N MET A 396 45.24 10.43 -3.25
CA MET A 396 46.46 10.56 -2.44
C MET A 396 46.38 9.93 -1.05
N LEU A 397 45.17 9.70 -0.50
CA LEU A 397 44.96 9.26 0.89
C LEU A 397 44.31 7.88 1.01
N ASP A 398 43.84 7.31 -0.10
CA ASP A 398 43.16 6.01 -0.12
C ASP A 398 44.02 4.86 -0.69
N GLY A 399 45.28 5.16 -1.03
CA GLY A 399 46.29 4.25 -1.58
C GLY A 399 46.15 4.00 -3.09
N SER A 400 45.15 4.57 -3.76
CA SER A 400 44.98 4.38 -5.21
C SER A 400 46.03 5.11 -6.06
N ALA A 401 46.67 6.13 -5.50
CA ALA A 401 47.79 6.83 -6.13
C ALA A 401 49.18 6.19 -5.84
N ASP A 402 49.26 5.15 -4.99
CA ASP A 402 50.54 4.55 -4.59
C ASP A 402 51.29 3.93 -5.79
N GLU A 403 50.55 3.38 -6.76
CA GLU A 403 51.10 2.86 -8.00
C GLU A 403 51.72 3.95 -8.89
N TYR A 404 51.48 5.23 -8.65
CA TYR A 404 52.00 6.33 -9.47
C TYR A 404 53.09 7.15 -8.75
N LEU A 405 53.32 6.92 -7.46
CA LEU A 405 54.32 7.63 -6.66
C LEU A 405 55.76 7.45 -7.20
N TYR A 406 56.05 6.31 -7.84
CA TYR A 406 57.37 6.07 -8.45
C TYR A 406 57.69 7.04 -9.60
N MET A 407 56.68 7.66 -10.23
CA MET A 407 56.89 8.66 -11.28
C MET A 407 57.41 9.99 -10.73
N TRP A 408 57.29 10.21 -9.43
CA TRP A 408 57.74 11.42 -8.73
C TRP A 408 58.96 11.15 -7.83
N ASP A 409 59.50 9.93 -7.89
CA ASP A 409 60.69 9.53 -7.15
C ASP A 409 61.93 9.84 -8.02
N ASP A 410 62.67 10.89 -7.67
CA ASP A 410 63.83 11.44 -8.40
C ASP A 410 65.02 10.45 -8.57
N ASN A 411 64.90 9.22 -8.07
CA ASN A 411 65.95 8.20 -8.08
C ASN A 411 65.75 7.05 -9.09
N THR A 412 64.77 7.14 -9.99
CA THR A 412 64.58 6.10 -11.02
C THR A 412 65.30 6.50 -12.32
N PRO A 413 66.31 5.73 -12.81
CA PRO A 413 66.98 6.05 -14.07
C PRO A 413 66.01 5.87 -15.24
N MET A 414 65.53 6.99 -15.79
CA MET A 414 64.69 7.05 -16.98
C MET A 414 65.43 6.46 -18.18
N LEU A 415 64.97 5.29 -18.65
CA LEU A 415 65.33 4.78 -19.97
C LEU A 415 64.50 5.57 -21.01
N MET A 416 65.13 6.56 -21.64
CA MET A 416 64.53 7.33 -22.73
C MET A 416 64.52 6.51 -24.04
N PRO A 417 63.39 6.34 -24.73
CA PRO A 417 63.37 6.18 -26.18
C PRO A 417 63.33 7.56 -26.83
N ALA A 418 64.12 7.72 -27.89
CA ALA A 418 64.38 8.98 -28.57
C ALA A 418 63.13 9.68 -29.13
N ILE A 419 63.21 11.01 -29.05
CA ILE A 419 62.26 12.01 -29.55
C ILE A 419 62.12 11.95 -31.08
N GLY A 420 60.86 11.93 -31.54
CA GLY A 420 60.44 12.34 -32.87
C GLY A 420 59.55 13.58 -32.76
N ASP A 421 60.08 14.66 -33.31
CA ASP A 421 59.78 16.11 -33.25
C ASP A 421 58.32 16.62 -33.50
N GLN A 422 58.12 17.88 -33.03
CA GLN A 422 57.07 18.91 -33.30
C GLN A 422 55.82 18.96 -32.38
N ALA A 423 55.74 19.84 -31.35
CA ALA A 423 55.57 21.32 -31.33
C ALA A 423 54.15 21.76 -31.77
N ASP A 424 53.35 22.57 -31.07
CA ASP A 424 53.60 23.65 -30.09
C ASP A 424 52.39 23.86 -29.15
N VAL A 425 52.68 24.29 -27.92
CA VAL A 425 51.72 24.74 -26.90
C VAL A 425 52.20 26.11 -26.41
N VAL A 426 51.46 27.21 -26.58
CA VAL A 426 51.71 28.44 -25.80
C VAL A 426 50.45 29.28 -25.54
N SER A 427 50.30 29.60 -24.24
CA SER A 427 49.68 30.77 -23.59
C SER A 427 48.17 30.90 -23.41
N LEU A 428 47.77 30.53 -22.19
CA LEU A 428 46.85 31.26 -21.35
C LEU A 428 47.51 32.57 -20.83
N ALA A 429 46.78 33.69 -20.86
CA ALA A 429 46.59 34.63 -19.73
C ALA A 429 46.57 36.12 -20.11
N LEU A 430 45.44 36.75 -19.75
CA LEU A 430 45.26 38.12 -19.28
C LEU A 430 45.51 39.26 -20.29
N HIS A 431 44.51 40.10 -20.52
CA HIS A 431 44.59 41.54 -20.24
C HIS A 431 43.17 42.15 -20.10
N MET A 432 43.05 43.01 -19.10
CA MET A 432 41.84 43.62 -18.57
C MET A 432 41.18 44.65 -19.49
N GLY A 433 39.88 44.89 -19.26
CA GLY A 433 39.40 46.27 -19.07
C GLY A 433 38.30 46.78 -19.99
N SER A 434 37.12 46.96 -19.39
CA SER A 434 36.24 48.15 -19.48
C SER A 434 35.56 48.52 -20.80
N GLY A 435 34.23 48.60 -20.76
CA GLY A 435 33.44 49.43 -21.68
C GLY A 435 31.94 49.24 -21.46
N ALA A 436 31.34 50.13 -20.68
CA ALA A 436 29.91 50.20 -20.37
C ALA A 436 29.03 50.43 -21.61
N GLU A 437 27.77 49.97 -21.56
CA GLU A 437 26.60 50.80 -21.85
C GLU A 437 25.29 50.11 -21.41
N ALA A 438 24.46 50.87 -20.72
CA ALA A 438 23.14 50.51 -20.22
C ALA A 438 22.06 50.87 -21.25
N PHE A 439 20.91 50.17 -21.26
CA PHE A 439 19.57 50.79 -21.11
C PHE A 439 18.38 49.82 -21.31
N ASN A 440 17.44 49.94 -20.37
CA ASN A 440 15.96 49.84 -20.43
C ASN A 440 15.19 48.57 -20.87
N ASP A 441 14.41 48.07 -19.90
CA ASP A 441 12.93 48.12 -19.86
C ASP A 441 12.17 48.31 -21.19
N ARG A 442 11.24 47.39 -21.52
CA ARG A 442 9.80 47.50 -21.18
C ARG A 442 8.94 46.46 -21.91
N GLU A 443 7.87 46.08 -21.21
CA GLU A 443 6.66 45.34 -21.57
C GLU A 443 6.20 45.35 -23.05
N ARG A 444 5.65 44.21 -23.52
CA ARG A 444 4.43 44.21 -24.37
C ARG A 444 3.67 42.88 -24.37
N ALA A 445 2.35 43.07 -24.36
CA ALA A 445 1.25 42.12 -24.25
C ALA A 445 0.96 41.34 -25.57
N PRO A 446 -0.07 40.46 -25.63
CA PRO A 446 -0.09 39.22 -26.43
C PRO A 446 -0.81 39.31 -27.80
N ARG A 447 -0.66 38.24 -28.61
CA ARG A 447 -1.63 37.57 -29.57
C ARG A 447 -0.89 37.03 -30.83
N PRO A 448 -1.51 36.26 -31.75
CA PRO A 448 -1.97 34.87 -31.59
C PRO A 448 -1.57 33.94 -32.78
N GLY A 449 -1.45 32.64 -32.51
CA GLY A 449 -1.66 31.54 -33.47
C GLY A 449 -0.59 31.29 -34.55
N HIS A 450 -0.04 30.07 -34.62
CA HIS A 450 -0.39 29.05 -35.64
C HIS A 450 0.35 27.74 -35.34
N GLY A 451 -0.21 26.63 -35.84
CA GLY A 451 0.00 25.27 -35.37
C GLY A 451 1.43 24.73 -35.37
N GLY A 452 1.70 23.90 -34.35
CA GLY A 452 2.86 23.04 -34.23
C GLY A 452 2.51 21.90 -33.28
N ALA A 453 2.81 20.67 -33.70
CA ALA A 453 2.35 19.42 -33.13
C ALA A 453 2.41 19.33 -31.58
N ALA A 454 1.36 18.75 -30.99
CA ALA A 454 1.34 18.36 -29.59
C ALA A 454 2.42 17.30 -29.32
N GLN A 455 3.60 17.76 -28.93
CA GLN A 455 4.61 16.92 -28.32
C GLN A 455 4.14 16.63 -26.90
N VAL A 456 3.45 15.51 -26.73
CA VAL A 456 3.09 14.95 -25.43
C VAL A 456 4.39 14.61 -24.71
N ASP A 457 4.75 15.43 -23.73
CA ASP A 457 5.81 15.14 -22.77
C ASP A 457 5.53 13.78 -22.09
N PRO A 458 6.40 12.76 -22.22
CA PRO A 458 6.14 11.43 -21.69
C PRO A 458 6.37 11.33 -20.17
N ARG A 459 6.70 12.41 -19.46
CA ARG A 459 6.94 12.36 -18.01
C ARG A 459 5.69 12.60 -17.19
N ILE A 460 4.70 11.73 -17.39
CA ILE A 460 3.67 11.50 -16.37
C ILE A 460 4.21 10.46 -15.38
N MET A 461 5.03 10.92 -14.42
CA MET A 461 5.34 10.11 -13.24
C MET A 461 4.10 10.06 -12.34
N TYR A 462 3.41 8.92 -12.34
CA TYR A 462 2.47 8.58 -11.28
C TYR A 462 2.99 7.36 -10.53
N HIS A 463 3.34 7.62 -9.28
CA HIS A 463 3.94 6.71 -8.34
C HIS A 463 2.91 5.68 -7.82
N ASP A 464 3.22 4.39 -8.00
CA ASP A 464 2.41 3.22 -7.62
C ASP A 464 2.75 2.77 -6.18
N LEU A 465 1.90 2.07 -5.42
CA LEU A 465 2.19 1.59 -4.06
C LEU A 465 3.43 0.68 -3.96
N TRP A 466 3.56 -0.31 -4.86
CA TRP A 466 4.73 -1.19 -4.96
C TRP A 466 5.88 -0.53 -5.72
N ALA A 467 5.57 0.32 -6.70
CA ALA A 467 6.57 1.17 -7.34
C ALA A 467 7.15 2.22 -6.38
N THR A 468 6.39 2.71 -5.39
CA THR A 468 6.86 3.59 -4.32
C THR A 468 7.81 2.81 -3.42
N MET A 469 7.48 1.55 -3.15
CA MET A 469 8.35 0.60 -2.45
C MET A 469 9.57 0.11 -3.24
N THR A 470 9.71 0.42 -4.53
CA THR A 470 10.82 -0.14 -5.33
C THR A 470 11.59 0.90 -6.15
N LEU A 471 10.97 2.01 -6.54
CA LEU A 471 11.58 3.05 -7.39
C LEU A 471 12.05 4.28 -6.59
N GLY A 472 11.64 4.47 -5.34
CA GLY A 472 12.00 5.65 -4.52
C GLY A 472 13.23 5.52 -3.62
N TRP A 473 14.00 4.43 -3.73
CA TRP A 473 15.04 4.07 -2.74
C TRP A 473 16.42 4.64 -3.07
N GLY A 474 16.56 5.30 -4.24
CA GLY A 474 17.81 5.80 -4.79
C GLY A 474 17.89 7.31 -5.04
N GLU A 475 16.78 8.05 -5.07
CA GLU A 475 16.78 9.47 -5.51
C GLU A 475 16.39 10.49 -4.41
N ARG A 476 16.05 10.07 -3.19
CA ARG A 476 15.89 11.02 -2.05
C ARG A 476 17.21 11.37 -1.35
N GLY A 477 18.32 11.23 -2.07
CA GLY A 477 19.62 11.75 -1.70
C GLY A 477 20.23 12.37 -2.95
N LEU A 478 19.95 13.66 -3.20
CA LEU A 478 20.97 14.69 -3.46
C LEU A 478 20.40 16.00 -4.05
N ASP A 479 19.19 16.07 -4.61
CA ASP A 479 18.75 17.30 -5.29
C ASP A 479 17.52 17.95 -4.65
N SER A 480 17.74 18.80 -3.65
CA SER A 480 16.89 19.96 -3.37
C SER A 480 17.63 21.00 -2.52
N LEU A 481 18.69 21.59 -3.09
CA LEU A 481 19.21 22.89 -2.69
C LEU A 481 19.46 23.70 -3.97
N GLY A 482 18.49 24.55 -4.26
CA GLY A 482 18.50 25.60 -5.27
C GLY A 482 17.47 26.62 -4.86
#